data_AF-A0A3B8VR39-F1
#
_entry.id   AF-A0A3B8VR39-F1
#
_cell.length_a   1.000
_cell.length_b   1.000
_cell.length_c   1.000
_cell.angle_alpha   90.00
_cell.angle_beta   90.00
_cell.angle_gamma   90.00
#
_symmetry.space_group_name_H-M   'P 1'
#
loop_
_entity.id
_entity.type
_entity.pdbx_description
1 polymer ?
#
loop_
_entity_poly.entity_id
_entity_poly.type
_entity_poly.pdbx_seq_one_letter_code
_entity_poly.pdbx_strand_id
1 'polypeptide(L)'
;LLADRQHDPHPPVDIDDPNSTLTVRDHPNGPATEISRDKFSFVRVEDEQIEPEPNHIHMPSGFEAGRIYQLVYNTKGSAIVGLGMASVRDINSFLKYGSEEAGNPCADNIDYAYAL
;
A
#
# COMPACT_ATOMS: atom_id res chain seq x y z
N LEU A 1 -14.87 0.39 -8.91
CA LEU A 1 -13.72 -0.53 -8.77
C LEU A 1 -12.63 0.20 -7.97
N LEU A 2 -11.92 -0.47 -7.07
CA LEU A 2 -10.76 0.09 -6.34
C LEU A 2 -9.49 0.18 -7.20
N ALA A 3 -9.62 -0.04 -8.51
CA ALA A 3 -8.58 -0.14 -9.52
C ALA A 3 -9.07 0.49 -10.84
N ASP A 4 -8.14 0.97 -11.67
CA ASP A 4 -8.35 1.28 -13.11
C ASP A 4 -7.38 0.43 -13.95
N ARG A 5 -7.72 0.14 -15.22
CA ARG A 5 -6.85 -0.46 -16.25
C ARG A 5 -5.88 -1.59 -15.79
N GLN A 6 -6.38 -2.83 -15.72
CA GLN A 6 -5.60 -4.06 -15.44
C GLN A 6 -4.98 -4.18 -14.04
N HIS A 7 -5.22 -3.23 -13.13
CA HIS A 7 -4.78 -3.36 -11.75
C HIS A 7 -5.66 -4.35 -10.98
N ASP A 8 -5.03 -5.29 -10.27
CA ASP A 8 -5.69 -6.22 -9.35
C ASP A 8 -5.86 -5.53 -7.97
N PRO A 9 -7.07 -5.10 -7.58
CA PRO A 9 -7.29 -4.39 -6.33
C PRO A 9 -7.04 -5.30 -5.13
N HIS A 10 -6.31 -4.79 -4.14
CA HIS A 10 -6.23 -5.47 -2.86
C HIS A 10 -7.50 -5.20 -2.02
N PRO A 11 -8.18 -6.26 -1.54
CA PRO A 11 -9.36 -6.10 -0.71
C PRO A 11 -8.99 -5.51 0.66
N PRO A 12 -9.93 -4.81 1.33
CA PRO A 12 -9.71 -4.30 2.67
C PRO A 12 -9.49 -5.44 3.69
N VAL A 13 -8.66 -5.19 4.70
CA VAL A 13 -8.53 -6.10 5.86
C VAL A 13 -9.85 -6.22 6.60
N ASP A 14 -10.50 -5.08 6.80
CA ASP A 14 -11.76 -4.93 7.49
C ASP A 14 -12.60 -3.89 6.74
N ILE A 15 -13.80 -4.28 6.32
CA ILE A 15 -14.72 -3.42 5.58
C ILE A 15 -15.31 -2.29 6.45
N ASP A 16 -15.27 -2.47 7.76
CA ASP A 16 -15.79 -1.55 8.76
C ASP A 16 -14.66 -0.79 9.48
N ASP A 17 -13.42 -0.87 8.97
CA ASP A 17 -12.25 -0.20 9.58
C ASP A 17 -12.55 1.30 9.76
N PRO A 18 -12.60 1.80 11.02
CA PRO A 18 -12.89 3.20 11.30
C PRO A 18 -11.76 4.14 10.86
N ASN A 19 -10.57 3.61 10.57
CA ASN A 19 -9.43 4.40 10.11
C ASN A 19 -9.39 4.54 8.58
N SER A 20 -10.31 3.90 7.85
CA SER A 20 -10.44 4.14 6.41
C SER A 20 -10.91 5.58 6.16
N THR A 21 -10.23 6.30 5.28
CA THR A 21 -10.56 7.70 4.99
C THR A 21 -10.87 7.89 3.51
N LEU A 22 -11.88 8.70 3.22
CA LEU A 22 -12.20 9.15 1.88
C LEU A 22 -12.10 10.68 1.85
N THR A 23 -11.36 11.22 0.89
CA THR A 23 -11.26 12.67 0.71
C THR A 23 -11.57 13.05 -0.73
N VAL A 24 -12.04 14.28 -0.93
CA VAL A 24 -12.31 14.87 -2.24
C VAL A 24 -11.52 16.17 -2.41
N ARG A 25 -10.97 16.42 -3.60
CA ARG A 25 -10.28 17.66 -3.96
C ARG A 25 -10.45 18.02 -5.44
N ASP A 26 -10.22 19.28 -5.77
CA ASP A 26 -10.32 19.81 -7.14
C ASP A 26 -9.04 19.68 -7.96
N HIS A 27 -7.89 19.72 -7.29
CA HIS A 27 -6.57 19.68 -7.92
C HIS A 27 -5.66 18.69 -7.18
N PRO A 28 -4.69 18.04 -7.86
CA PRO A 28 -3.84 17.02 -7.24
C PRO A 28 -3.17 17.47 -5.93
N ASN A 29 -2.68 18.72 -5.92
CA ASN A 29 -2.01 19.36 -4.78
C ASN A 29 -2.90 20.38 -4.05
N GLY A 30 -4.21 20.38 -4.33
CA GLY A 30 -5.18 21.24 -3.66
C GLY A 30 -5.56 20.75 -2.27
N PRO A 31 -6.26 21.57 -1.47
CA PRO A 31 -6.79 21.14 -0.18
C PRO A 31 -7.77 19.98 -0.37
N ALA A 32 -7.71 19.00 0.53
CA ALA A 32 -8.61 17.86 0.55
C ALA A 32 -9.69 18.05 1.62
N THR A 33 -10.93 17.79 1.26
CA THR A 33 -12.07 17.77 2.18
C THR A 33 -12.41 16.33 2.52
N GLU A 34 -12.50 16.03 3.81
CA GLU A 34 -12.86 14.70 4.29
C GLU A 34 -14.34 14.40 4.05
N ILE A 35 -14.62 13.19 3.59
CA ILE A 35 -15.94 12.60 3.50
C ILE A 35 -16.07 11.63 4.68
N SER A 36 -17.08 11.87 5.51
CA SER A 36 -17.27 11.11 6.74
C SER A 36 -17.43 9.61 6.48
N ARG A 37 -16.93 8.79 7.41
CA ARG A 37 -16.84 7.33 7.31
C ARG A 37 -18.18 6.63 7.09
N ASP A 38 -19.26 7.20 7.62
CA ASP A 38 -20.64 6.72 7.48
C ASP A 38 -21.24 6.97 6.09
N LYS A 39 -20.60 7.83 5.27
CA LYS A 39 -21.07 8.18 3.93
C LYS A 39 -20.54 7.28 2.83
N PHE A 40 -19.65 6.34 3.13
CA PHE A 40 -19.13 5.40 2.16
C PHE A 40 -18.93 4.02 2.77
N SER A 41 -18.96 3.01 1.91
CA SER A 41 -18.72 1.62 2.29
C SER A 41 -17.94 0.88 1.21
N PHE A 42 -17.28 -0.21 1.60
CA PHE A 42 -16.79 -1.19 0.65
C PHE A 42 -17.95 -2.08 0.22
N VAL A 43 -18.13 -2.26 -1.08
CA VAL A 43 -19.22 -3.07 -1.64
C VAL A 43 -18.68 -4.10 -2.61
N ARG A 44 -19.51 -5.12 -2.83
CA ARG A 44 -19.31 -6.15 -3.84
C ARG A 44 -20.03 -5.75 -5.12
N VAL A 45 -19.42 -6.03 -6.28
CA VAL A 45 -20.10 -5.94 -7.57
C VAL A 45 -19.67 -7.13 -8.40
N GLU A 46 -20.51 -8.18 -8.44
CA GLU A 46 -20.61 -9.19 -9.51
C GLU A 46 -21.62 -10.29 -9.11
N ASP A 47 -22.72 -10.41 -9.85
CA ASP A 47 -23.62 -11.58 -10.01
C ASP A 47 -23.98 -12.44 -8.76
N GLU A 48 -24.53 -11.80 -7.73
CA GLU A 48 -25.42 -12.40 -6.70
C GLU A 48 -24.90 -13.53 -5.76
N GLN A 49 -23.69 -14.10 -5.92
CA GLN A 49 -23.06 -15.01 -4.93
C GLN A 49 -21.90 -14.45 -4.09
N ILE A 50 -22.01 -14.53 -2.75
CA ILE A 50 -21.04 -13.94 -1.78
C ILE A 50 -19.62 -14.47 -2.02
N GLU A 51 -18.77 -13.65 -2.63
CA GLU A 51 -17.32 -13.81 -2.57
C GLU A 51 -16.75 -13.08 -1.34
N PRO A 52 -15.72 -13.65 -0.70
CA PRO A 52 -15.22 -13.16 0.58
C PRO A 52 -14.47 -11.81 0.53
N GLU A 53 -14.13 -11.28 -0.65
CA GLU A 53 -13.19 -10.17 -0.82
C GLU A 53 -13.77 -9.00 -1.65
N PRO A 54 -14.21 -7.89 -1.02
CA PRO A 54 -14.83 -6.77 -1.73
C PRO A 54 -13.81 -5.84 -2.38
N ASN A 55 -14.05 -5.51 -3.66
CA ASN A 55 -13.12 -4.76 -4.51
C ASN A 55 -13.67 -3.43 -5.05
N HIS A 56 -14.78 -2.92 -4.48
CA HIS A 56 -15.43 -1.68 -4.89
C HIS A 56 -15.72 -0.78 -3.69
N ILE A 57 -15.76 0.53 -3.95
CA ILE A 57 -16.27 1.54 -3.02
C ILE A 57 -17.65 2.02 -3.49
N HIS A 58 -18.55 2.22 -2.54
CA HIS A 58 -19.85 2.83 -2.75
C HIS A 58 -19.99 4.07 -1.87
N MET A 59 -20.44 5.16 -2.47
CA MET A 59 -20.81 6.38 -1.78
C MET A 59 -22.20 6.75 -2.30
N PRO A 60 -23.28 6.67 -1.49
CA PRO A 60 -24.65 6.83 -1.97
C PRO A 60 -24.93 8.17 -2.67
N SER A 61 -24.20 9.24 -2.33
CA SER A 61 -24.32 10.54 -3.00
C SER A 61 -23.74 10.55 -4.42
N GLY A 62 -23.03 9.50 -4.83
CA GLY A 62 -22.35 9.40 -6.11
C GLY A 62 -21.03 10.18 -6.17
N PHE A 63 -20.20 9.84 -7.15
CA PHE A 63 -18.94 10.53 -7.44
C PHE A 63 -19.15 11.61 -8.51
N GLU A 64 -18.64 12.82 -8.27
CA GLU A 64 -18.75 13.96 -9.19
C GLU A 64 -17.64 13.92 -10.26
N ALA A 65 -18.01 14.17 -11.52
CA ALA A 65 -17.06 14.28 -12.61
C ALA A 65 -16.12 15.49 -12.42
N GLY A 66 -14.83 15.29 -12.71
CA GLY A 66 -13.81 16.34 -12.57
C GLY A 66 -13.24 16.52 -11.16
N ARG A 67 -13.75 15.79 -10.15
CA ARG A 67 -13.17 15.74 -8.80
C ARG A 67 -12.17 14.59 -8.66
N ILE A 68 -11.23 14.75 -7.73
CA ILE A 68 -10.27 13.72 -7.35
C ILE A 68 -10.69 13.16 -5.99
N TYR A 69 -11.02 11.88 -5.97
CA TYR A 69 -11.31 11.14 -4.74
C TYR A 69 -10.11 10.29 -4.35
N GLN A 70 -9.69 10.38 -3.10
CA GLN A 70 -8.60 9.56 -2.55
C GLN A 70 -9.15 8.73 -1.40
N LEU A 71 -9.12 7.42 -1.58
CA LEU A 71 -9.41 6.43 -0.54
C LEU A 71 -8.09 5.93 0.05
N VAL A 72 -7.99 5.92 1.38
CA VAL A 72 -6.86 5.33 2.12
C VAL A 72 -7.43 4.31 3.10
N TYR A 73 -6.96 3.06 3.01
CA TYR A 73 -7.47 1.94 3.80
C TYR A 73 -6.41 0.85 3.96
N ASN A 74 -6.57 -0.01 4.97
CA ASN A 74 -5.71 -1.16 5.19
C ASN A 74 -6.12 -2.33 4.28
N THR A 75 -5.16 -2.88 3.53
CA THR A 75 -5.38 -3.94 2.53
C THR A 75 -4.83 -5.29 2.97
N LYS A 76 -5.42 -6.39 2.45
CA LYS A 76 -4.86 -7.75 2.52
C LYS A 76 -4.13 -8.11 1.23
N GLY A 77 -3.17 -9.04 1.32
CA GLY A 77 -2.54 -9.63 0.14
C GLY A 77 -1.58 -8.72 -0.63
N SER A 78 -1.17 -7.59 -0.05
CA SER A 78 -0.14 -6.74 -0.65
C SER A 78 1.16 -7.52 -0.84
N ALA A 79 1.67 -7.53 -2.07
CA ALA A 79 2.89 -8.24 -2.40
C ALA A 79 4.09 -7.65 -1.63
N ILE A 80 4.88 -8.51 -0.98
CA ILE A 80 6.15 -8.09 -0.41
C ILE A 80 7.12 -7.86 -1.57
N VAL A 81 7.45 -6.59 -1.82
CA VAL A 81 8.39 -6.18 -2.86
C VAL A 81 9.69 -5.65 -2.24
N GLY A 82 10.78 -5.69 -3.01
CA GLY A 82 12.06 -5.11 -2.58
C GLY A 82 12.93 -5.99 -1.68
N LEU A 83 12.57 -7.27 -1.44
CA LEU A 83 13.40 -8.20 -0.66
C LEU A 83 14.81 -8.35 -1.23
N GLY A 84 14.98 -8.35 -2.56
CA GLY A 84 16.31 -8.37 -3.18
C GLY A 84 17.18 -7.18 -2.77
N MET A 85 16.61 -5.97 -2.77
CA MET A 85 17.35 -4.76 -2.35
C MET A 85 17.60 -4.76 -0.85
N ALA A 86 16.65 -5.26 -0.04
CA ALA A 86 16.86 -5.45 1.40
C ALA A 86 18.02 -6.42 1.68
N SER A 87 18.09 -7.55 0.96
CA SER A 87 19.19 -8.50 1.07
C SER A 87 20.53 -7.87 0.66
N VAL A 88 20.57 -7.11 -0.44
CA VAL A 88 21.79 -6.41 -0.89
C VAL A 88 22.27 -5.41 0.17
N ARG A 89 21.36 -4.62 0.75
CA ARG A 89 21.66 -3.70 1.85
C ARG A 89 22.23 -4.45 3.06
N ASP A 90 21.60 -5.55 3.45
CA ASP A 90 21.98 -6.32 4.64
C ASP A 90 23.35 -6.98 4.45
N ILE A 91 23.63 -7.53 3.26
CA ILE A 91 24.95 -8.07 2.90
C ILE A 91 26.00 -6.96 2.89
N ASN A 92 25.73 -5.81 2.27
CA ASN A 92 26.69 -4.72 2.21
C ASN A 92 27.04 -4.18 3.62
N SER A 93 26.02 -4.07 4.48
CA SER A 93 26.20 -3.71 5.88
C SER A 93 27.01 -4.77 6.64
N PHE A 94 26.72 -6.05 6.43
CA PHE A 94 27.46 -7.15 7.04
C PHE A 94 28.93 -7.16 6.62
N LEU A 95 29.24 -6.98 5.34
CA LEU A 95 30.61 -6.92 4.86
C LEU A 95 31.37 -5.73 5.48
N LYS A 96 30.71 -4.58 5.64
CA LYS A 96 31.35 -3.37 6.20
C LYS A 96 31.54 -3.41 7.71
N TYR A 97 30.58 -3.98 8.44
CA TYR A 97 30.49 -3.82 9.90
C TYR A 97 30.46 -5.14 10.68
N GLY A 98 30.29 -6.28 10.02
CA GLY A 98 30.29 -7.59 10.68
C GLY A 98 31.67 -7.94 11.23
N SER A 99 31.71 -8.63 12.37
CA SER A 99 32.96 -9.11 12.96
C SER A 99 33.40 -10.45 12.38
N GLU A 100 34.64 -10.83 12.63
CA GLU A 100 35.17 -12.14 12.23
C GLU A 100 34.39 -13.29 12.91
N GLU A 101 33.99 -13.13 14.19
CA GLU A 101 33.19 -14.12 14.92
C GLU A 101 31.79 -14.29 14.33
N ALA A 102 31.24 -13.23 13.73
CA ALA A 102 29.99 -13.30 12.97
C ALA A 102 30.18 -13.91 11.57
N GLY A 103 31.40 -14.32 11.21
CA GLY A 103 31.77 -14.94 9.94
C GLY A 103 32.01 -13.94 8.81
N ASN A 104 32.26 -12.66 9.10
CA ASN A 104 32.55 -11.68 8.05
C ASN A 104 33.97 -11.92 7.47
N PRO A 105 34.10 -12.32 6.19
CA PRO A 105 35.42 -12.55 5.58
C PRO A 105 36.22 -11.25 5.39
N CYS A 106 35.57 -10.09 5.51
CA CYS A 106 36.17 -8.77 5.29
C CYS A 106 36.38 -7.99 6.59
N ALA A 107 36.18 -8.61 7.77
CA ALA A 107 36.34 -7.94 9.06
C ALA A 107 37.69 -7.21 9.14
N ASP A 108 37.65 -5.90 9.43
CA ASP A 108 38.80 -4.99 9.49
C ASP A 108 39.72 -4.94 8.26
N ASN A 109 39.30 -5.53 7.13
CA ASN A 109 40.11 -5.63 5.90
C ASN A 109 39.64 -4.69 4.78
N ILE A 110 38.54 -3.95 4.96
CA ILE A 110 38.00 -3.03 3.96
C ILE A 110 37.55 -1.67 4.54
N ASP A 111 37.93 -0.59 3.85
CA ASP A 111 37.52 0.77 4.21
C ASP A 111 36.12 1.13 3.72
N TYR A 112 35.65 0.52 2.63
CA TYR A 112 34.37 0.85 1.99
C TYR A 112 33.66 -0.39 1.47
N ALA A 113 32.32 -0.35 1.48
CA ALA A 113 31.46 -1.34 0.83
C ALA A 113 30.31 -0.59 0.12
N TYR A 114 30.17 -0.81 -1.19
CA TYR A 114 29.23 -0.10 -2.04
C TYR A 114 28.16 -1.04 -2.59
N ALA A 115 26.92 -0.60 -2.57
CA ALA A 115 25.77 -1.29 -3.17
C ALA A 115 24.86 -0.27 -3.87
N LEU A 116 24.14 -0.73 -4.90
CA LEU A 116 23.15 0.04 -5.66
C LEU A 116 21.75 -0.08 -5.05
#